data_AF-A0A2N2CHE1-F1
#
_entry.id   AF-A0A2N2CHE1-F1
#
_cell.length_a   1.000
_cell.length_b   1.000
_cell.length_c   1.000
_cell.angle_alpha   90.00
_cell.angle_beta   90.00
_cell.angle_gamma   90.00
#
_symmetry.space_group_name_H-M   'P 1'
#
loop_
_entity.id
_entity.type
_entity.pdbx_description
1 polymer ?
#
loop_
_entity_poly.entity_id
_entity_poly.type
_entity_poly.pdbx_seq_one_letter_code
_entity_poly.pdbx_strand_id
1 'polypeptide(L)' 'MTNYREILRLHALNISKQRIAKMLGCSRNTVAKVIGLAYQAKMAGTSREDLSDEDRIWHPR' A
#
# COMPACT_ATOMS: atom_id res chain seq x y z
N MET A 1 9.33 1.62 8.70
CA MET A 1 7.98 1.01 8.57
C MET A 1 7.31 1.64 7.36
N THR A 2 6.86 0.82 6.42
CA THR A 2 6.27 1.29 5.16
C THR A 2 4.82 1.67 5.43
N ASN A 3 4.48 2.95 5.40
CA ASN A 3 3.11 3.40 5.65
C ASN A 3 2.19 3.10 4.44
N TYR A 4 1.70 1.86 4.37
CA TYR A 4 0.74 1.38 3.36
C TYR A 4 -0.49 2.30 3.26
N ARG A 5 -0.94 2.82 4.40
CA ARG A 5 -2.06 3.78 4.51
C ARG A 5 -1.75 5.10 3.81
N GLU A 6 -0.52 5.59 3.94
CA GLU A 6 -0.09 6.82 3.28
C GLU A 6 0.00 6.64 1.76
N ILE A 7 0.44 5.47 1.28
CA ILE A 7 0.44 5.13 -0.15
C ILE A 7 -0.97 5.24 -0.74
N LEU A 8 -1.96 4.67 -0.08
CA LEU A 8 -3.36 4.70 -0.54
C LEU A 8 -3.94 6.11 -0.47
N ARG A 9 -3.62 6.88 0.57
CA ARG A 9 -4.03 8.28 0.71
C ARG A 9 -3.47 9.15 -0.41
N LEU A 10 -2.17 9.04 -0.69
CA LEU A 10 -1.50 9.79 -1.75
C LEU A 10 -1.99 9.35 -3.15
N HIS A 11 -2.27 8.06 -3.33
CA HIS A 11 -2.87 7.56 -4.57
C HIS A 11 -4.28 8.12 -4.79
N ALA A 12 -5.09 8.25 -3.74
CA ALA A 12 -6.40 8.89 -3.82
C ALA A 12 -6.32 10.38 -4.20
N LEU A 13 -5.21 11.05 -3.90
CA LEU A 13 -4.89 12.42 -4.33
C LEU A 13 -4.37 12.50 -5.78
N ASN A 14 -4.47 11.42 -6.57
CA ASN A 14 -3.95 11.33 -7.94
C ASN A 14 -2.43 11.55 -8.07
N ILE A 15 -1.67 11.33 -7.00
CA ILE A 15 -0.21 11.44 -7.04
C ILE A 15 0.37 10.22 -7.74
N SER A 16 1.33 10.45 -8.64
CA SER A 16 1.95 9.36 -9.39
C SER A 16 2.72 8.39 -8.49
N LYS A 17 2.69 7.10 -8.82
CA LYS A 17 3.38 6.02 -8.07
C LYS A 17 4.88 6.31 -7.87
N GLN A 18 5.50 6.97 -8.84
CA GLN A 18 6.90 7.43 -8.79
C GLN A 18 7.12 8.49 -7.69
N ARG A 19 6.22 9.46 -7.58
CA ARG A 19 6.32 10.55 -6.61
C ARG A 19 6.01 10.04 -5.20
N ILE A 20 5.02 9.16 -5.06
CA ILE A 20 4.71 8.45 -3.80
C ILE A 20 5.94 7.66 -3.32
N ALA A 21 6.56 6.89 -4.21
CA ALA A 21 7.78 6.12 -3.91
C ALA A 21 8.92 7.03 -3.41
N LYS A 22 9.15 8.18 -4.06
CA LYS A 22 10.14 9.17 -3.62
C LYS A 22 9.80 9.80 -2.26
N MET A 23 8.54 10.17 -2.04
CA MET A 23 8.08 10.79 -0.79
C MET A 23 8.21 9.85 0.41
N LEU A 24 7.97 8.56 0.20
CA LEU A 24 7.99 7.54 1.26
C LEU A 24 9.32 6.77 1.35
N GLY A 25 10.31 7.11 0.51
CA GLY A 25 11.59 6.38 0.46
C GLY A 25 11.44 4.90 0.12
N CYS A 26 10.39 4.54 -0.63
CA CYS A 26 10.02 3.15 -0.93
C CYS A 26 10.21 2.83 -2.43
N SER A 27 10.28 1.54 -2.77
CA SER A 27 10.32 1.13 -4.18
C SER A 27 8.96 1.35 -4.86
N ARG A 28 8.98 1.61 -6.18
CA ARG A 28 7.76 1.68 -7.00
C ARG A 28 6.99 0.37 -7.03
N ASN A 29 7.70 -0.76 -6.94
CA ASN A 29 7.07 -2.09 -6.86
C ASN A 29 6.28 -2.23 -5.58
N THR A 30 6.80 -1.71 -4.46
CA THR A 30 6.06 -1.68 -3.20
C THR A 30 4.76 -0.91 -3.40
N VAL A 31 4.82 0.33 -3.89
CA VAL A 31 3.62 1.16 -4.16
C VAL A 31 2.60 0.44 -5.04
N ALA A 32 3.05 -0.19 -6.13
CA ALA A 32 2.18 -0.94 -7.04
C ALA A 32 1.51 -2.15 -6.35
N LYS A 33 2.27 -2.93 -5.57
CA LYS A 33 1.73 -4.04 -4.78
C LYS A 33 0.67 -3.57 -3.79
N VAL A 34 0.93 -2.48 -3.05
CA VAL A 34 -0.02 -1.94 -2.06
C VAL A 34 -1.34 -1.52 -2.70
N ILE A 35 -1.28 -0.79 -3.82
CA ILE A 35 -2.48 -0.37 -4.55
C ILE A 35 -3.25 -1.60 -5.07
N GLY A 36 -2.54 -2.60 -5.60
CA GLY A 36 -3.16 -3.84 -6.08
C GLY A 36 -3.84 -4.64 -4.97
N LEU A 37 -3.18 -4.78 -3.82
CA LEU A 37 -3.74 -5.45 -2.64
C LEU A 37 -4.97 -4.70 -2.10
N ALA A 38 -4.92 -3.36 -2.05
CA ALA A 38 -6.07 -2.56 -1.61
C ALA A 38 -7.27 -2.68 -2.56
N TYR A 39 -7.03 -2.77 -3.87
CA TYR A 39 -8.09 -3.05 -4.84
C TYR A 39 -8.70 -4.43 -4.63
N GLN A 40 -7.87 -5.47 -4.43
CA GLN A 40 -8.34 -6.82 -4.15
C GLN A 40 -9.13 -6.89 -2.84
N ALA A 41 -8.64 -6.26 -1.77
CA ALA A 41 -9.32 -6.19 -0.48
C ALA A 41 -10.67 -5.47 -0.59
N LYS A 42 -10.74 -4.36 -1.34
CA LYS A 42 -11.98 -3.64 -1.62
C LYS A 42 -13.00 -4.50 -2.38
N MET A 43 -12.54 -5.31 -3.33
CA MET A 43 -13.41 -6.22 -4.10
C MET A 43 -13.87 -7.42 -3.27
N ALA A 44 -13.01 -7.92 -2.37
CA ALA A 44 -13.31 -9.04 -1.48
C ALA A 44 -14.23 -8.69 -0.31
N GLY A 45 -14.59 -7.41 -0.12
CA GLY A 45 -15.47 -6.96 0.96
C GLY A 45 -14.88 -7.17 2.36
N THR A 46 -13.57 -7.40 2.47
CA THR A 46 -12.91 -7.54 3.78
C THR A 46 -12.81 -6.16 4.42
N SER A 47 -13.37 -6.02 5.64
CA SER A 47 -13.40 -4.74 6.36
C SER A 47 -11.98 -4.20 6.51
N ARG A 48 -11.84 -2.88 6.43
CA ARG A 48 -10.58 -2.12 6.31
C ARG A 48 -9.66 -2.22 7.55
N GLU A 49 -10.02 -3.06 8.51
CA GLU A 49 -9.48 -3.15 9.86
C GLU A 49 -8.35 -4.20 10.00
N ASP A 50 -8.25 -5.16 9.07
CA ASP A 50 -7.16 -6.16 9.05
C ASP A 50 -5.86 -5.67 8.41
N LEU A 51 -5.85 -4.45 7.84
CA LEU A 51 -4.63 -3.79 7.38
C LEU A 51 -4.08 -2.91 8.52
N SER A 52 -3.86 -3.53 9.68
CA SER A 52 -3.11 -2.92 10.77
C SER A 52 -1.62 -3.03 10.48
N ASP A 53 -0.92 -1.97 10.83
CA ASP A 53 0.50 -1.70 10.52
C ASP A 53 1.48 -2.58 11.32
N GLU A 54 0.99 -3.66 11.95
CA GLU A 54 1.81 -4.60 12.69
C GLU A 54 2.19 -5.81 11.83
N ASP A 55 3.45 -5.80 11.43
CA ASP A 55 4.31 -6.98 11.50
C ASP A 55 3.84 -8.26 10.79
N ARG A 56 3.54 -8.14 9.50
CA ARG A 56 3.86 -9.24 8.58
C ARG A 56 4.85 -8.74 7.54
N ILE A 57 6.12 -8.81 7.94
CA ILE A 57 7.19 -9.20 7.04
C ILE A 57 6.70 -10.44 6.29
N TRP A 58 6.08 -10.22 5.13
CA TRP A 58 5.77 -11.28 4.20
C TRP A 58 7.12 -11.80 3.70
N HIS A 59 7.59 -12.90 4.30
CA HIS A 59 8.66 -13.73 3.76
C HIS A 59 8.05 -14.62 2.68
N PRO A 60 8.24 -14.35 1.37
CA PRO A 60 8.09 -15.41 0.39
C PRO A 60 9.18 -16.43 0.67
N ARG A 61 8.78 -17.67 0.94
CA ARG A 61 9.67 -18.81 0.76
C ARG A 61 9.66 -19.20 -0.72
#